data_AF-E4RNN5-F1
#
_entry.id   AF-E4RNN5-F1
#
_cell.length_a   1.000
_cell.length_b   1.000
_cell.length_c   1.000
_cell.angle_alpha   90.00
_cell.angle_beta   90.00
_cell.angle_gamma   90.00
#
_symmetry.space_group_name_H-M   'P 1'
#
loop_
_entity.id
_entity.type
_entity.pdbx_description
1 polymer ?
#
loop_
_entity_poly.entity_id
_entity_poly.type
_entity_poly.pdbx_seq_one_letter_code
_entity_poly.pdbx_strand_id
1 'polypeptide(L)'
;MTKNNIIELLSYLSNCYSGRMKFPKSDKRENKMMVEVWYDFLKSYDREIIDLAAKKLVINNSKWPPSVGEIIKEVKNLQKAPEEKLSPGMAWSLVLSAVRKYGYYNSKEGMESLPPKVRETVEHYGGFASICHSEENNVYVKNQFFRLFKEVNRHNRDLEYLPPGLKKELFLISSDMG
;
A
#
# COMPACT_ATOMS: atom_id res chain seq x y z
N MET A 1 -11.57 -1.21 -17.21
CA MET A 1 -11.67 -2.70 -17.18
C MET A 1 -13.01 -3.15 -17.78
N THR A 2 -13.09 -4.29 -18.49
CA THR A 2 -14.37 -4.88 -18.97
C THR A 2 -14.64 -6.24 -18.34
N LYS A 3 -15.86 -6.79 -18.49
CA LYS A 3 -16.18 -8.15 -18.02
C LYS A 3 -15.36 -9.25 -18.72
N ASN A 4 -15.00 -9.06 -20.00
CA ASN A 4 -14.12 -9.99 -20.70
C ASN A 4 -12.72 -10.02 -20.08
N ASN A 5 -12.19 -8.85 -19.69
CA ASN A 5 -10.91 -8.79 -18.98
C ASN A 5 -10.97 -9.53 -17.62
N ILE A 6 -12.12 -9.52 -16.94
CA ILE A 6 -12.31 -10.26 -15.68
C ILE A 6 -12.32 -11.77 -15.94
N ILE A 7 -12.98 -12.22 -17.02
CA ILE A 7 -12.93 -13.63 -17.45
C ILE A 7 -11.48 -14.05 -17.69
N GLU A 8 -10.72 -13.26 -18.45
CA GLU A 8 -9.29 -13.53 -18.72
C GLU A 8 -8.47 -13.60 -17.42
N LEU A 9 -8.67 -12.67 -16.48
CA LEU A 9 -7.99 -12.66 -15.18
C LEU A 9 -8.34 -13.90 -14.34
N LEU A 10 -9.62 -14.25 -14.24
CA LEU A 10 -10.07 -15.41 -13.47
C LEU A 10 -9.55 -16.72 -14.07
N SER A 11 -9.54 -16.83 -15.41
CA SER A 11 -8.93 -17.95 -16.12
C SER A 11 -7.42 -18.00 -15.88
N TYR A 12 -6.72 -16.86 -15.93
CA TYR A 12 -5.29 -16.80 -15.63
C TYR A 12 -5.00 -17.32 -14.22
N LEU A 13 -5.69 -16.80 -13.19
CA LEU A 13 -5.52 -17.27 -11.82
C LEU A 13 -5.87 -18.76 -11.69
N SER A 14 -6.93 -19.25 -12.32
CA SER A 14 -7.28 -20.67 -12.31
C SER A 14 -6.16 -21.56 -12.87
N ASN A 15 -5.44 -21.10 -13.89
CA ASN A 15 -4.31 -21.83 -14.47
C ASN A 15 -3.05 -21.77 -13.59
N CYS A 16 -2.87 -20.71 -12.79
CA CYS A 16 -1.74 -20.60 -11.86
C CYS A 16 -1.89 -21.49 -10.62
N TYR A 17 -3.10 -21.90 -10.26
CA TYR A 17 -3.38 -22.60 -9.00
C TYR A 17 -4.07 -23.95 -9.22
N SER A 18 -3.28 -24.99 -9.55
CA SER A 18 -3.67 -26.39 -9.86
C SER A 18 -4.93 -26.90 -9.14
N GLY A 19 -6.11 -26.54 -9.66
CA GLY A 19 -7.42 -26.91 -9.12
C GLY A 19 -7.85 -26.26 -7.79
N ARG A 20 -7.00 -25.41 -7.16
CA ARG A 20 -7.36 -24.66 -5.93
C ARG A 20 -8.27 -23.48 -6.23
N MET A 21 -8.19 -22.95 -7.44
CA MET A 21 -9.20 -22.08 -8.02
C MET A 21 -9.76 -22.77 -9.25
N LYS A 22 -11.09 -22.78 -9.38
CA LYS A 22 -11.78 -23.35 -10.55
C LYS A 22 -12.55 -22.24 -11.25
N PHE A 23 -12.13 -21.93 -12.46
CA PHE A 23 -12.87 -21.07 -13.35
C PHE A 23 -12.57 -21.44 -14.82
N PRO A 24 -13.60 -21.68 -15.67
CA PRO A 24 -15.02 -21.67 -15.32
C PRO A 24 -15.43 -22.89 -14.49
N LYS A 25 -16.52 -22.73 -13.73
CA LYS A 25 -17.25 -23.82 -13.07
C LYS A 25 -18.25 -24.46 -14.01
N SER A 26 -18.78 -25.63 -13.63
CA SER A 26 -19.85 -26.31 -14.37
C SER A 26 -21.14 -25.48 -14.46
N ASP A 27 -21.50 -24.78 -13.38
CA ASP A 27 -22.67 -23.89 -13.38
C ASP A 27 -22.35 -22.54 -14.03
N LYS A 28 -23.04 -22.27 -15.15
CA LYS A 28 -22.96 -21.00 -15.88
C LYS A 28 -23.45 -19.81 -15.05
N ARG A 29 -24.44 -20.01 -14.16
CA ARG A 29 -24.97 -18.96 -13.29
C ARG A 29 -23.91 -18.54 -12.26
N GLU A 30 -23.21 -19.50 -11.66
CA GLU A 30 -22.11 -19.20 -10.74
C GLU A 30 -20.97 -18.45 -11.44
N ASN A 31 -20.61 -18.83 -12.66
CA ASN A 31 -19.59 -18.12 -13.44
C ASN A 31 -19.99 -16.67 -13.70
N LYS A 32 -21.25 -16.44 -14.12
CA LYS A 32 -21.76 -15.08 -14.34
C LYS A 32 -21.68 -14.28 -13.04
N MET A 33 -22.16 -14.82 -11.94
CA MET A 33 -22.12 -14.14 -10.64
C MET A 33 -20.69 -13.80 -10.21
N MET A 34 -19.75 -14.73 -10.37
CA MET A 34 -18.34 -14.51 -10.03
C MET A 34 -17.73 -13.37 -10.86
N VAL A 35 -18.01 -13.32 -12.17
CA VAL A 35 -17.57 -12.24 -13.06
C VAL A 35 -18.18 -10.90 -12.67
N GLU A 36 -19.48 -10.85 -12.36
CA GLU A 36 -20.15 -9.61 -11.92
C GLU A 36 -19.54 -9.06 -10.63
N VAL A 37 -19.32 -9.91 -9.63
CA VAL A 37 -18.74 -9.52 -8.33
C VAL A 37 -17.33 -8.97 -8.52
N TRP A 38 -16.47 -9.68 -9.25
CA TRP A 38 -15.10 -9.21 -9.49
C TRP A 38 -15.06 -7.95 -10.34
N TYR A 39 -15.95 -7.85 -11.33
CA TYR A 39 -16.09 -6.64 -12.13
C TYR A 39 -16.48 -5.44 -11.27
N ASP A 40 -17.44 -5.61 -10.34
CA ASP A 40 -17.88 -4.52 -9.49
C ASP A 40 -16.74 -3.90 -8.67
N PHE A 41 -15.88 -4.75 -8.10
CA PHE A 41 -14.70 -4.33 -7.34
C PHE A 41 -13.58 -3.72 -8.19
N LEU A 42 -13.39 -4.22 -9.42
CA LEU A 42 -12.23 -3.90 -10.24
C LEU A 42 -12.51 -2.91 -11.38
N LYS A 43 -13.78 -2.57 -11.66
CA LYS A 43 -14.18 -1.72 -12.80
C LYS A 43 -13.51 -0.35 -12.83
N SER A 44 -13.16 0.20 -11.66
CA SER A 44 -12.53 1.51 -11.51
C SER A 44 -11.01 1.53 -11.71
N TYR A 45 -10.37 0.38 -11.91
CA TYR A 45 -8.93 0.27 -12.09
C TYR A 45 -8.55 -0.08 -13.52
N ASP A 46 -7.35 0.33 -13.92
CA ASP A 46 -6.80 -0.01 -15.22
C ASP A 46 -6.41 -1.49 -15.28
N ARG A 47 -6.57 -2.09 -16.46
CA ARG A 47 -6.26 -3.51 -16.66
C ARG A 47 -4.80 -3.82 -16.33
N GLU A 48 -3.89 -2.99 -16.82
CA GLU A 48 -2.45 -3.22 -16.72
C GLU A 48 -1.98 -3.33 -15.26
N ILE A 49 -2.50 -2.47 -14.39
CA ILE A 49 -2.12 -2.49 -12.97
C ILE A 49 -2.72 -3.69 -12.22
N ILE A 50 -3.92 -4.14 -12.60
CA ILE A 50 -4.51 -5.37 -12.06
C ILE A 50 -3.65 -6.57 -12.47
N ASP A 51 -3.25 -6.65 -13.73
CA ASP A 51 -2.43 -7.76 -14.25
C ASP A 51 -1.06 -7.80 -13.54
N LEU A 52 -0.44 -6.65 -13.28
CA LEU A 52 0.80 -6.56 -12.49
C LEU A 52 0.60 -7.00 -11.04
N ALA A 53 -0.48 -6.55 -10.39
CA ALA A 53 -0.82 -6.96 -9.03
C ALA A 53 -1.05 -8.47 -8.92
N ALA A 54 -1.82 -9.05 -9.85
CA ALA A 54 -2.07 -10.48 -9.92
C ALA A 54 -0.78 -11.28 -10.09
N LYS A 55 0.08 -10.91 -11.06
CA LYS A 55 1.39 -11.55 -11.28
C LYS A 55 2.26 -11.52 -10.02
N LYS A 56 2.34 -10.36 -9.36
CA LYS A 56 3.11 -10.20 -8.13
C LYS A 56 2.58 -11.10 -7.01
N LEU A 57 1.26 -11.19 -6.84
CA LEU A 57 0.63 -12.06 -5.84
C LEU A 57 0.88 -13.54 -6.14
N VAL A 58 0.77 -13.96 -7.41
CA VAL A 58 1.05 -15.35 -7.82
C VAL A 58 2.49 -15.76 -7.50
N ILE A 59 3.47 -14.89 -7.80
CA ILE A 59 4.88 -15.15 -7.53
C ILE A 59 5.15 -15.27 -6.01
N ASN A 60 4.59 -14.35 -5.22
CA ASN A 60 4.88 -14.28 -3.78
C ASN A 60 3.99 -15.20 -2.93
N ASN A 61 2.85 -15.66 -3.45
CA ASN A 61 1.92 -16.58 -2.80
C ASN A 61 1.45 -17.65 -3.80
N SER A 62 2.33 -18.59 -4.10
CA SER A 62 2.05 -19.70 -5.03
C SER A 62 1.13 -20.77 -4.47
N LYS A 63 0.85 -20.75 -3.15
CA LYS A 63 0.03 -21.78 -2.51
C LYS A 63 -1.46 -21.48 -2.66
N TRP A 64 -1.91 -20.25 -2.48
CA TRP A 64 -3.33 -19.94 -2.42
C TRP A 64 -3.72 -18.86 -3.44
N PRO A 65 -4.84 -19.06 -4.17
CA PRO A 65 -5.35 -18.05 -5.08
C PRO A 65 -5.66 -16.74 -4.33
N PRO A 66 -5.28 -15.58 -4.87
CA PRO A 66 -5.61 -14.31 -4.25
C PRO A 66 -7.11 -14.05 -4.34
N SER A 67 -7.66 -13.50 -3.26
CA SER A 67 -8.97 -12.86 -3.26
C SER A 67 -8.96 -11.55 -4.04
N VAL A 68 -10.14 -11.09 -4.47
CA VAL A 68 -10.29 -9.77 -5.12
C VAL A 68 -9.80 -8.63 -4.20
N GLY A 69 -9.97 -8.76 -2.89
CA GLY A 69 -9.48 -7.79 -1.91
C GLY A 69 -7.94 -7.73 -1.84
N GLU A 70 -7.25 -8.87 -1.94
CA GLU A 70 -5.79 -8.91 -2.02
C GLU A 70 -5.27 -8.25 -3.30
N ILE A 71 -5.96 -8.47 -4.43
CA ILE A 71 -5.64 -7.78 -5.68
C ILE A 71 -5.83 -6.27 -5.54
N ILE A 72 -6.94 -5.80 -4.98
CA ILE A 72 -7.17 -4.36 -4.76
C ILE A 72 -6.07 -3.77 -3.88
N LYS A 73 -5.73 -4.44 -2.78
CA LYS A 73 -4.68 -4.01 -1.86
C LYS A 73 -3.33 -3.89 -2.58
N GLU A 74 -3.01 -4.87 -3.42
CA GLU A 74 -1.76 -4.84 -4.17
C GLU A 74 -1.76 -3.79 -5.28
N VAL A 75 -2.88 -3.57 -5.97
CA VAL A 75 -3.06 -2.45 -6.92
C VAL A 75 -2.76 -1.12 -6.21
N LYS A 76 -3.34 -0.89 -5.03
CA LYS A 76 -3.07 0.32 -4.24
C LYS A 76 -1.61 0.44 -3.83
N ASN A 77 -0.98 -0.66 -3.43
CA ASN A 77 0.45 -0.67 -3.13
C ASN A 77 1.30 -0.33 -4.36
N LEU A 78 0.93 -0.80 -5.55
CA LEU A 78 1.62 -0.45 -6.79
C LEU A 78 1.48 1.03 -7.13
N GLN A 79 0.30 1.62 -6.91
CA GLN A 79 0.02 3.05 -7.15
C GLN A 79 0.72 4.00 -6.17
N LYS A 80 1.18 3.52 -5.01
CA LYS A 80 1.91 4.36 -4.04
C LYS A 80 3.16 4.97 -4.67
N ALA A 81 3.38 6.25 -4.38
CA ALA A 81 4.59 6.93 -4.79
C ALA A 81 5.83 6.27 -4.13
N PRO A 82 7.02 6.32 -4.74
CA PRO A 82 8.23 5.70 -4.20
C PRO A 82 8.54 6.09 -2.75
N GLU A 83 8.31 7.36 -2.39
CA GLU A 83 8.47 7.92 -1.04
C GLU A 83 7.53 7.29 -0.01
N GLU A 84 6.39 6.74 -0.43
CA GLU A 84 5.47 6.00 0.43
C GLU A 84 5.81 4.52 0.57
N LYS A 85 6.75 4.03 -0.24
CA LYS A 85 7.28 2.67 -0.20
C LYS A 85 8.57 2.57 0.62
N LEU A 86 8.99 3.64 1.28
CA LEU A 86 10.19 3.66 2.09
C LEU A 86 10.11 2.63 3.22
N SER A 87 11.14 1.79 3.34
CA SER A 87 11.32 0.96 4.53
C SER A 87 11.82 1.81 5.69
N PRO A 88 11.62 1.40 6.95
CA PRO A 88 12.16 2.13 8.11
C PRO A 88 13.66 2.38 8.01
N GLY A 89 14.41 1.41 7.46
CA GLY A 89 15.86 1.54 7.25
C GLY A 89 16.24 2.57 6.20
N MET A 90 15.54 2.61 5.06
CA MET A 90 15.78 3.63 4.02
C MET A 90 15.43 5.02 4.54
N ALA A 91 14.29 5.16 5.22
CA ALA A 91 13.90 6.41 5.86
C ALA A 91 14.95 6.90 6.87
N TRP A 92 15.47 6.01 7.71
CA TRP A 92 16.53 6.36 8.67
C TRP A 92 17.83 6.80 7.98
N SER A 93 18.21 6.16 6.88
CA SER A 93 19.38 6.57 6.09
C SER A 93 19.25 8.00 5.55
N LEU A 94 18.04 8.39 5.11
CA LEU A 94 17.76 9.77 4.69
C LEU A 94 17.93 10.76 5.85
N VAL A 95 17.42 10.42 7.03
CA VAL A 95 17.59 11.24 8.24
C VAL A 95 19.07 11.42 8.58
N LEU A 96 19.85 10.34 8.61
CA LEU A 96 21.29 10.43 8.88
C LEU A 96 22.03 11.27 7.83
N SER A 97 21.67 11.13 6.56
CA SER A 97 22.24 11.92 5.47
C SER A 97 21.94 13.41 5.64
N ALA A 98 20.70 13.75 6.03
CA ALA A 98 20.32 15.12 6.33
C ALA A 98 21.07 15.66 7.56
N VAL A 99 21.15 14.88 8.66
CA VAL A 99 21.88 15.28 9.88
C VAL A 99 23.35 15.56 9.58
N ARG A 100 24.02 14.70 8.80
CA ARG A 100 25.42 14.92 8.38
C ARG A 100 25.60 16.16 7.51
N LYS A 101 24.62 16.47 6.65
CA LYS A 101 24.70 17.60 5.72
C LYS A 101 24.41 18.95 6.37
N TYR A 102 23.35 19.03 7.16
CA TYR A 102 22.83 20.30 7.68
C TYR A 102 23.24 20.55 9.13
N GLY A 103 23.42 19.48 9.93
CA GLY A 103 23.78 19.57 11.34
C GLY A 103 22.71 20.26 12.19
N TYR A 104 23.02 20.44 13.47
CA TYR A 104 22.12 21.02 14.44
C TYR A 104 21.70 22.47 14.09
N TYR A 105 22.66 23.29 13.66
CA TYR A 105 22.44 24.72 13.39
C TYR A 105 21.50 25.00 12.21
N ASN A 106 21.33 24.06 11.28
CA ASN A 106 20.45 24.19 10.10
C ASN A 106 19.33 23.15 10.15
N SER A 107 18.75 22.94 11.33
CA SER A 107 17.72 21.93 11.56
C SER A 107 16.48 22.12 10.66
N LYS A 108 16.13 23.36 10.32
CA LYS A 108 14.96 23.68 9.48
C LYS A 108 15.17 23.18 8.05
N GLU A 109 16.30 23.53 7.45
CA GLU A 109 16.71 23.12 6.11
C GLU A 109 16.87 21.60 6.05
N GLY A 110 17.39 20.99 7.13
CA GLY A 110 17.45 19.54 7.31
C GLY A 110 16.07 18.89 7.23
N MET A 111 15.09 19.40 7.96
CA MET A 111 13.71 18.91 7.95
C MET A 111 13.04 19.09 6.59
N GLU A 112 13.21 20.24 5.96
CA GLU A 112 12.64 20.55 4.64
C GLU A 112 13.18 19.63 3.54
N SER A 113 14.42 19.14 3.69
CA SER A 113 15.02 18.19 2.74
C SER A 113 14.45 16.76 2.82
N LEU A 114 13.73 16.42 3.89
CA LEU A 114 13.19 15.07 4.10
C LEU A 114 11.81 14.90 3.45
N PRO A 115 11.48 13.69 2.94
CA PRO A 115 10.14 13.36 2.47
C PRO A 115 9.08 13.53 3.58
N PRO A 116 7.80 13.83 3.25
CA PRO A 116 6.78 14.20 4.24
C PRO A 116 6.65 13.24 5.43
N LYS A 117 6.52 11.93 5.18
CA LYS A 117 6.38 10.93 6.26
C LYS A 117 7.64 10.75 7.10
N VAL A 118 8.81 10.96 6.49
CA VAL A 118 10.09 10.91 7.22
C VAL A 118 10.20 12.11 8.14
N ARG A 119 9.81 13.30 7.65
CA ARG A 119 9.74 14.54 8.42
C ARG A 119 8.78 14.43 9.60
N GLU A 120 7.55 14.00 9.36
CA GLU A 120 6.54 13.76 10.41
C GLU A 120 7.06 12.78 11.49
N THR A 121 7.77 11.73 11.08
CA THR A 121 8.37 10.79 12.05
C THR A 121 9.45 11.45 12.90
N VAL A 122 10.29 12.31 12.31
CA VAL A 122 11.30 13.07 13.05
C VAL A 122 10.64 14.05 14.03
N GLU A 123 9.51 14.66 13.66
CA GLU A 123 8.73 15.52 14.56
C GLU A 123 8.18 14.71 15.75
N HIS A 124 7.56 13.55 15.49
CA HIS A 124 7.07 12.65 16.55
C HIS A 124 8.19 12.10 17.44
N TYR A 125 9.40 11.99 16.91
CA TYR A 125 10.57 11.57 17.69
C TYR A 125 11.02 12.66 18.70
N GLY A 126 10.66 13.93 18.47
CA GLY A 126 11.13 15.08 19.27
C GLY A 126 11.97 16.08 18.47
N GLY A 127 11.94 16.01 17.14
CA GLY A 127 12.57 16.96 16.24
C GLY A 127 14.00 16.60 15.80
N PHE A 128 14.45 17.30 14.75
CA PHE A 128 15.75 17.05 14.11
C PHE A 128 16.94 17.25 15.05
N ALA A 129 16.88 18.30 15.87
CA ALA A 129 17.86 18.60 16.90
C ALA A 129 18.10 17.44 17.86
N SER A 130 17.04 16.75 18.28
CA SER A 130 17.12 15.61 19.19
C SER A 130 17.88 14.44 18.59
N ILE A 131 17.86 14.31 17.26
CA ILE A 131 18.64 13.30 16.53
C ILE A 131 20.09 13.75 16.36
N CYS A 132 20.33 15.04 16.06
CA CYS A 132 21.70 15.57 15.95
C CYS A 132 22.54 15.39 17.23
N HIS A 133 21.91 15.46 18.40
CA HIS A 133 22.60 15.27 19.70
C HIS A 133 22.75 13.81 20.10
N SER A 134 22.17 12.87 19.34
CA SER A 134 22.30 11.45 19.64
C SER A 134 23.63 10.88 19.16
N GLU A 135 24.15 9.89 19.87
CA GLU A 135 25.36 9.20 19.45
C GLU A 135 25.17 8.52 18.09
N GLU A 136 26.17 8.65 17.23
CA GLU A 136 26.18 7.97 15.95
C GLU A 136 26.13 6.44 16.17
N ASN A 137 25.18 5.76 15.54
CA ASN A 137 24.85 4.35 15.72
C ASN A 137 24.12 3.96 17.02
N ASN A 138 23.51 4.92 17.74
CA ASN A 138 22.65 4.60 18.86
C ASN A 138 21.46 3.71 18.43
N VAL A 139 21.50 2.44 18.87
CA VAL A 139 20.51 1.42 18.50
C VAL A 139 19.12 1.75 19.05
N TYR A 140 19.06 2.36 20.24
CA TYR A 140 17.80 2.76 20.85
C TYR A 140 17.10 3.85 20.02
N VAL A 141 17.83 4.90 19.65
CA VAL A 141 17.35 6.01 18.81
C VAL A 141 16.82 5.47 17.48
N LYS A 142 17.60 4.61 16.82
CA LYS A 142 17.21 3.97 15.56
C LYS A 142 15.94 3.12 15.70
N ASN A 143 15.85 2.30 16.75
CA ASN A 143 14.69 1.43 16.97
C ASN A 143 13.42 2.23 17.32
N GLN A 144 13.57 3.30 18.08
CA GLN A 144 12.50 4.22 18.41
C GLN A 144 11.98 4.92 17.14
N PHE A 145 12.88 5.43 16.28
CA PHE A 145 12.52 5.95 14.98
C PHE A 145 11.80 4.89 14.12
N PHE A 146 12.31 3.65 14.07
CA PHE A 146 11.65 2.57 13.30
C PHE A 146 10.23 2.32 13.78
N ARG A 147 9.98 2.37 15.10
CA ARG A 147 8.65 2.20 15.67
C ARG A 147 7.72 3.33 15.23
N LEU A 148 8.14 4.58 15.40
CA LEU A 148 7.38 5.77 15.02
C LEU A 148 7.13 5.82 13.50
N PHE A 149 8.12 5.48 12.68
CA PHE A 149 7.97 5.46 11.23
C PHE A 149 6.91 4.44 10.79
N LYS A 150 6.87 3.27 11.43
CA LYS A 150 5.83 2.26 11.18
C LYS A 150 4.45 2.73 11.63
N GLU A 151 4.39 3.55 12.66
CA GLU A 151 3.15 4.15 13.17
C GLU A 151 2.64 5.24 12.23
N VAL A 152 3.50 6.17 11.81
CA VAL A 152 3.20 7.20 10.79
C VAL A 152 2.77 6.55 9.47
N ASN A 153 3.42 5.46 9.06
CA ASN A 153 3.03 4.71 7.87
C ASN A 153 1.85 3.76 8.07
N ARG A 154 1.32 3.64 9.30
CA ARG A 154 0.11 2.90 9.56
C ARG A 154 -1.05 3.73 9.02
N HIS A 155 -1.34 3.56 7.74
CA HIS A 155 -2.58 4.04 7.17
C HIS A 155 -3.78 3.46 7.94
N ASN A 156 -4.86 4.25 8.04
CA ASN A 156 -6.19 3.73 8.30
C ASN A 156 -6.57 2.77 7.16
N ARG A 157 -6.13 1.51 7.31
CA ARG A 157 -6.22 0.45 6.30
C ARG A 157 -7.65 0.29 5.79
N ASP A 158 -8.62 0.54 6.65
CA ASP A 158 -10.03 0.30 6.39
C ASP A 158 -10.58 1.24 5.32
N LEU A 159 -10.08 2.47 5.22
CA LEU A 159 -10.46 3.39 4.16
C LEU A 159 -9.47 3.38 3.01
N GLU A 160 -8.16 3.25 3.25
CA GLU A 160 -7.14 3.38 2.21
C GLU A 160 -7.40 2.47 1.00
N TYR A 161 -7.71 1.20 1.25
CA TYR A 161 -7.88 0.17 0.22
C TYR A 161 -9.27 0.12 -0.42
N LEU A 162 -10.22 0.95 0.03
CA LEU A 162 -11.55 0.94 -0.56
C LEU A 162 -11.50 1.46 -2.01
N PRO A 163 -12.21 0.81 -2.95
CA PRO A 163 -12.41 1.35 -4.29
C PRO A 163 -13.02 2.75 -4.25
N PRO A 164 -12.68 3.64 -5.20
CA PRO A 164 -13.20 5.01 -5.24
C PRO A 164 -14.73 5.10 -5.20
N GLY A 165 -15.44 4.18 -5.89
CA GLY A 165 -16.90 4.13 -5.87
C GLY A 165 -17.45 3.88 -4.47
N LEU A 166 -16.93 2.86 -3.78
CA LEU A 166 -17.37 2.48 -2.44
C LEU A 166 -17.04 3.57 -1.40
N LYS A 167 -15.89 4.25 -1.54
CA LYS A 167 -15.58 5.43 -0.71
C LYS A 167 -16.65 6.50 -0.87
N LYS A 168 -17.00 6.84 -2.12
CA LYS A 168 -17.98 7.87 -2.43
C LYS A 168 -19.35 7.55 -1.83
N GLU A 169 -19.80 6.30 -1.95
CA GLU A 169 -21.07 5.84 -1.37
C GLU A 169 -21.08 5.96 0.16
N LEU A 170 -20.00 5.56 0.83
CA LEU A 170 -19.89 5.70 2.30
C LEU A 170 -19.93 7.15 2.76
N PHE A 171 -19.26 8.06 2.03
CA PHE A 171 -19.28 9.49 2.35
C PHE A 171 -20.66 10.12 2.15
N LEU A 172 -21.40 9.72 1.11
CA LEU A 172 -22.77 10.21 0.85
C LEU A 172 -23.76 9.75 1.94
N ILE A 173 -23.66 8.50 2.39
CA ILE A 173 -24.51 7.99 3.47
C ILE A 173 -24.25 8.75 4.78
N SER A 174 -22.99 9.12 5.05
CA SER A 174 -22.66 9.90 6.25
C SER A 174 -23.17 11.34 6.22
N SER A 175 -23.32 11.95 5.05
CA SER A 175 -23.84 13.32 4.91
C SER A 175 -25.36 13.42 4.98
N ASP A 176 -26.08 12.35 4.62
CA ASP A 176 -27.55 12.30 4.65
C ASP A 176 -28.13 11.98 6.05
N MET A 177 -27.27 11.54 6.98
CA MET A 177 -27.64 11.28 8.38
C MET A 177 -27.33 12.44 9.34
N GLY A 178 -26.85 13.58 8.82
CA GLY A 178 -26.43 14.76 9.58
C GLY A 178 -27.41 15.93 9.51
#